data_AF-A0A238UD77-F1
#
_entry.id   AF-A0A238UD77-F1
#
_cell.length_a   1.000
_cell.length_b   1.000
_cell.length_c   1.000
_cell.angle_alpha   90.00
_cell.angle_beta   90.00
_cell.angle_gamma   90.00
#
_symmetry.space_group_name_H-M   'P 1'
#
loop_
_entity.id
_entity.type
_entity.pdbx_description
1 polymer ?
#
loop_
_entity_poly.entity_id
_entity_poly.type
_entity_poly.pdbx_seq_one_letter_code
_entity_poly.pdbx_strand_id
1 'polypeptide(L)'
;MKINYLECPKKIPLIYSSEKNHFMMTESIEVRLSDGRLLLIPKGYTTRLFSKANPWKLNSPLSRRRVISKLIHKRLWTEKISEIEYFGSIYEAFVFSNTEYYKWKIGLIPRLKILHFLENLYYKHLSINSYIKTR
;
A
#
# COMPACT_ATOMS: atom_id res chain seq x y z
N MET A 1 -10.57 -11.88 -9.05
CA MET A 1 -9.67 -12.59 -8.11
C MET A 1 -9.91 -12.09 -6.69
N LYS A 2 -10.00 -12.96 -5.68
CA LYS A 2 -10.12 -12.55 -4.27
C LYS A 2 -8.76 -12.64 -3.58
N ILE A 3 -8.45 -11.66 -2.76
CA ILE A 3 -7.20 -11.57 -1.99
C ILE A 3 -7.56 -11.35 -0.53
N ASN A 4 -7.20 -12.31 0.33
CA ASN A 4 -7.43 -12.17 1.76
C ASN A 4 -6.49 -11.12 2.36
N TYR A 5 -6.84 -10.65 3.55
CA TYR A 5 -6.07 -9.62 4.25
C TYR A 5 -4.61 -10.08 4.45
N LEU A 6 -3.66 -9.24 4.01
CA LEU A 6 -2.20 -9.49 4.00
C LEU A 6 -1.74 -10.71 3.18
N GLU A 7 -2.59 -11.25 2.32
CA GLU A 7 -2.22 -12.33 1.41
C GLU A 7 -1.40 -11.78 0.23
N CYS A 8 -0.27 -12.41 -0.08
CA CYS A 8 0.50 -12.08 -1.28
C CYS A 8 -0.01 -12.93 -2.45
N PRO A 9 -0.71 -12.36 -3.45
CA PRO A 9 -1.13 -13.14 -4.60
C PRO A 9 0.09 -13.60 -5.42
N LYS A 10 -0.02 -14.80 -6.01
CA LYS A 10 1.02 -15.35 -6.89
C LYS A 10 1.18 -14.52 -8.16
N LYS A 11 0.10 -13.92 -8.67
CA LYS A 11 0.11 -13.04 -9.84
C LYS A 11 -0.82 -11.87 -9.58
N ILE A 12 -0.46 -10.69 -10.08
CA ILE A 12 -1.36 -9.54 -10.06
C ILE A 12 -1.74 -9.27 -11.52
N PRO A 13 -3.03 -9.25 -11.87
CA PRO A 13 -3.51 -9.05 -13.24
C PRO A 13 -3.33 -7.58 -13.67
N LEU A 14 -2.08 -7.20 -13.94
CA LEU A 14 -1.65 -5.85 -14.28
C LEU A 14 -0.81 -5.86 -15.56
N ILE A 15 -1.10 -4.92 -16.46
CA ILE A 15 -0.27 -4.59 -17.62
C ILE A 15 0.31 -3.20 -17.43
N TYR A 16 1.56 -3.01 -17.83
CA TYR A 16 2.24 -1.72 -17.84
C TYR A 16 2.18 -1.08 -19.23
N SER A 17 1.75 0.18 -19.30
CA SER A 17 1.83 1.03 -20.50
C SER A 17 3.00 1.99 -20.36
N SER A 18 4.01 1.84 -21.22
CA SER A 18 5.22 2.68 -21.25
C SER A 18 4.93 4.12 -21.66
N GLU A 19 4.05 4.33 -22.62
CA GLU A 19 3.67 5.64 -23.16
C GLU A 19 3.13 6.57 -22.08
N LYS A 20 2.26 6.04 -21.21
CA LYS A 20 1.63 6.82 -20.14
C LYS A 20 2.33 6.64 -18.80
N ASN A 21 3.26 5.68 -18.66
CA ASN A 21 3.81 5.24 -17.37
C ASN A 21 2.70 4.89 -16.36
N HIS A 22 1.68 4.18 -16.85
CA HIS A 22 0.52 3.74 -16.07
C HIS A 22 0.44 2.22 -16.05
N PHE A 23 -0.22 1.71 -15.02
CA PHE A 23 -0.62 0.32 -14.95
C PHE A 23 -2.13 0.22 -15.14
N MET A 24 -2.56 -0.84 -15.82
CA MET A 24 -3.97 -1.14 -16.04
C MET A 24 -4.29 -2.53 -15.53
N MET A 25 -5.38 -2.64 -14.79
CA MET A 25 -5.92 -3.92 -14.32
C MET A 25 -6.54 -4.70 -15.48
N THR A 26 -6.09 -5.93 -15.72
CA THR A 26 -6.68 -6.80 -16.76
C THR A 26 -7.89 -7.58 -16.26
N GLU A 27 -8.00 -7.75 -14.95
CA GLU A 27 -9.08 -8.44 -14.27
C GLU A 27 -9.44 -7.70 -12.98
N SER A 28 -10.70 -7.81 -12.56
CA SER A 28 -11.14 -7.25 -11.29
C SER A 28 -10.57 -8.04 -10.12
N ILE A 29 -10.12 -7.33 -9.08
CA ILE A 29 -9.67 -7.93 -7.83
C ILE A 29 -10.48 -7.39 -6.65
N GLU A 30 -10.78 -8.26 -5.70
CA GLU A 30 -11.41 -7.93 -4.43
C GLU A 30 -10.40 -8.16 -3.32
N VAL A 31 -10.16 -7.13 -2.52
CA VAL A 31 -9.18 -7.17 -1.44
C VAL A 31 -9.89 -6.96 -0.11
N ARG A 32 -9.71 -7.88 0.83
CA ARG A 32 -10.22 -7.70 2.20
C ARG A 32 -9.30 -6.78 3.00
N LEU A 33 -9.86 -5.69 3.52
CA LEU A 33 -9.16 -4.67 4.31
C LEU A 33 -9.14 -5.03 5.81
N SER A 34 -8.33 -4.31 6.59
CA SER A 34 -8.21 -4.55 8.04
C SER A 34 -9.47 -4.24 8.86
N ASP A 35 -10.36 -3.40 8.35
CA ASP A 35 -11.67 -3.09 8.95
C ASP A 35 -12.78 -4.07 8.52
N GLY A 36 -12.42 -5.11 7.75
CA GLY A 36 -13.34 -6.14 7.28
C GLY A 36 -14.04 -5.81 5.97
N ARG A 37 -13.91 -4.58 5.42
CA ARG A 37 -14.49 -4.21 4.13
C ARG A 37 -13.82 -4.93 2.96
N LEU A 38 -14.55 -5.05 1.86
CA LEU A 38 -14.03 -5.54 0.59
C LEU A 38 -13.79 -4.36 -0.35
N LEU A 39 -12.53 -4.12 -0.69
CA LEU A 39 -12.14 -3.12 -1.67
C LEU A 39 -12.14 -3.75 -3.07
N LEU A 40 -13.06 -3.30 -3.92
CA LEU A 40 -13.11 -3.70 -5.33
C LEU A 40 -12.18 -2.80 -6.16
N ILE A 41 -11.22 -3.42 -6.83
CA ILE A 41 -10.41 -2.77 -7.87
C ILE A 41 -10.86 -3.35 -9.22
N PRO A 42 -11.62 -2.59 -10.02
CA PRO A 42 -12.25 -3.12 -11.22
C PRO A 42 -11.25 -3.35 -12.35
N LYS A 43 -11.59 -4.27 -13.26
CA LYS A 43 -10.95 -4.40 -14.57
C LYS A 43 -10.96 -3.04 -15.28
N GLY A 44 -9.85 -2.70 -15.92
CA GLY A 44 -9.68 -1.41 -16.60
C GLY A 44 -9.28 -0.26 -15.68
N TYR A 45 -9.21 -0.47 -14.35
CA TYR A 45 -8.65 0.55 -13.45
C TYR A 45 -7.21 0.89 -13.84
N THR A 46 -6.97 2.17 -14.17
CA THR A 46 -5.65 2.68 -14.55
C THR A 46 -5.06 3.55 -13.45
N THR A 47 -3.81 3.31 -13.09
CA THR A 47 -3.14 4.14 -12.07
C THR A 47 -1.62 4.18 -12.25
N ARG A 48 -1.01 5.28 -11.83
CA ARG A 48 0.44 5.42 -11.74
C ARG A 48 0.92 4.97 -10.36
N LEU A 49 1.52 3.78 -10.30
CA LEU A 49 2.04 3.21 -9.05
C LEU A 49 3.46 3.71 -8.70
N PHE A 50 4.28 4.01 -9.69
CA PHE A 50 5.67 4.41 -9.51
C PHE A 50 6.00 5.67 -10.31
N SER A 51 6.96 6.47 -9.82
CA SER A 51 7.45 7.61 -10.57
C SER A 51 8.13 7.16 -11.86
N LYS A 52 8.95 6.11 -11.80
CA LYS A 52 9.55 5.42 -12.94
C LYS A 52 9.40 3.92 -12.73
N ALA A 53 8.58 3.27 -13.54
CA ALA A 53 8.45 1.81 -13.51
C ALA A 53 9.60 1.17 -14.30
N ASN A 54 10.18 0.11 -13.75
CA ASN A 54 11.07 -0.78 -14.50
C ASN A 54 10.30 -2.09 -14.76
N PRO A 55 9.78 -2.31 -15.98
CA PRO A 55 8.97 -3.49 -16.34
C PRO A 55 9.64 -4.80 -15.98
N TRP A 56 10.96 -4.89 -16.16
CA TRP A 56 11.76 -6.08 -15.87
C TRP A 56 11.74 -6.47 -14.40
N LYS A 57 11.59 -5.49 -13.50
CA LYS A 57 11.55 -5.74 -12.05
C LYS A 57 10.16 -6.11 -11.55
N LEU A 58 9.09 -5.90 -12.33
CA LEU A 58 7.71 -6.16 -11.90
C LEU A 58 7.40 -7.64 -11.65
N ASN A 59 8.09 -8.55 -12.35
CA ASN A 59 7.89 -9.98 -12.19
C ASN A 59 8.53 -10.55 -10.91
N SER A 60 9.35 -9.77 -10.21
CA SER A 60 9.93 -10.24 -8.95
C SER A 60 8.89 -10.32 -7.82
N PRO A 61 8.99 -11.31 -6.90
CA PRO A 61 8.10 -11.41 -5.76
C PRO A 61 8.06 -10.15 -4.89
N LEU A 62 9.21 -9.49 -4.70
CA LEU A 62 9.34 -8.23 -3.97
C LEU A 62 8.58 -7.09 -4.63
N SER A 63 8.62 -7.00 -5.96
CA SER A 63 7.87 -5.99 -6.70
C SER A 63 6.37 -6.24 -6.63
N ARG A 64 5.90 -7.49 -6.73
CA ARG A 64 4.46 -7.81 -6.56
C ARG A 64 3.94 -7.32 -5.20
N ARG A 65 4.70 -7.58 -4.13
CA ARG A 65 4.37 -7.13 -2.77
C ARG A 65 4.28 -5.60 -2.64
N ARG A 66 5.15 -4.87 -3.34
CA ARG A 66 5.12 -3.40 -3.39
C ARG A 66 3.98 -2.85 -4.27
N VAL A 67 3.66 -3.55 -5.35
CA VAL A 67 2.62 -3.18 -6.30
C VAL A 67 1.26 -3.24 -5.61
N ILE A 68 0.96 -4.34 -4.93
CA ILE A 68 -0.36 -4.52 -4.31
C ILE A 68 -0.64 -3.51 -3.19
N SER A 69 0.31 -3.23 -2.31
CA SER A 69 0.12 -2.23 -1.25
C SER A 69 -0.16 -0.84 -1.83
N LYS A 70 0.59 -0.45 -2.87
CA LYS A 70 0.36 0.82 -3.58
C LYS A 70 -0.95 0.85 -4.35
N LEU A 71 -1.37 -0.27 -4.94
CA LEU A 71 -2.61 -0.38 -5.67
C LEU A 71 -3.82 -0.17 -4.74
N ILE A 72 -3.81 -0.81 -3.57
CA ILE A 72 -4.82 -0.63 -2.51
C ILE A 72 -4.88 0.84 -2.09
N HIS A 73 -3.72 1.44 -1.77
CA HIS A 73 -3.63 2.86 -1.39
C HIS A 73 -4.20 3.80 -2.46
N LYS A 74 -3.82 3.58 -3.73
CA LYS A 74 -4.32 4.38 -4.85
C LYS A 74 -5.82 4.23 -5.05
N ARG A 75 -6.36 3.03 -4.86
CA ARG A 75 -7.79 2.79 -5.00
C ARG A 75 -8.59 3.50 -3.92
N LEU A 76 -8.20 3.34 -2.64
CA LEU A 76 -8.81 4.07 -1.52
C LEU A 76 -8.76 5.59 -1.75
N TRP A 77 -7.66 6.09 -2.30
CA TRP A 77 -7.52 7.51 -2.64
C TRP A 77 -8.26 7.96 -3.91
N THR A 78 -8.69 7.03 -4.76
CA THR A 78 -9.56 7.33 -5.90
C THR A 78 -11.01 7.45 -5.42
N GLU A 79 -11.35 6.68 -4.38
CA GLU A 79 -12.67 6.64 -3.73
C GLU A 79 -12.80 7.62 -2.57
N LYS A 80 -12.07 8.75 -2.64
CA LYS A 80 -12.06 9.76 -1.55
C LYS A 80 -13.44 10.11 -1.03
N ILE A 81 -14.40 10.32 -1.92
CA ILE A 81 -15.74 10.76 -1.54
C ILE A 81 -16.41 9.69 -0.67
N SER A 82 -16.45 8.43 -1.10
CA SER A 82 -17.03 7.35 -0.31
C SER A 82 -16.25 7.03 0.96
N GLU A 83 -14.91 7.20 0.95
CA GLU A 83 -14.12 7.06 2.17
C GLU A 83 -14.41 8.19 3.17
N ILE A 84 -14.61 9.43 2.71
CA ILE A 84 -15.00 10.57 3.55
C ILE A 84 -16.40 10.34 4.12
N GLU A 85 -17.34 9.85 3.32
CA GLU A 85 -18.70 9.52 3.79
C GLU A 85 -18.68 8.42 4.85
N TYR A 86 -17.84 7.41 4.68
CA TYR A 86 -17.73 6.29 5.62
C TYR A 86 -17.09 6.70 6.96
N PHE A 87 -16.01 7.47 6.93
CA PHE A 87 -15.30 7.91 8.15
C PHE A 87 -15.82 9.25 8.71
N GLY A 88 -16.72 9.94 8.01
CA GLY A 88 -17.23 11.26 8.42
C GLY A 88 -16.20 12.40 8.33
N SER A 89 -14.93 12.12 8.00
CA SER A 89 -13.90 13.15 7.81
C SER A 89 -12.81 12.77 6.81
N ILE A 90 -12.28 13.79 6.13
CA ILE A 90 -11.12 13.63 5.23
C ILE A 90 -9.89 13.14 5.99
N TYR A 91 -9.71 13.62 7.23
CA TYR A 91 -8.56 13.28 8.05
C TYR A 91 -8.55 11.79 8.39
N GLU A 92 -9.67 11.24 8.87
CA GLU A 92 -9.76 9.83 9.23
C GLU A 92 -9.65 8.91 8.02
N ALA A 93 -10.30 9.26 6.90
CA ALA A 93 -10.15 8.54 5.63
C ALA A 93 -8.68 8.49 5.15
N PHE A 94 -7.95 9.59 5.30
CA PHE A 94 -6.53 9.66 4.98
C PHE A 94 -5.67 8.83 5.94
N VAL A 95 -5.91 8.93 7.24
CA VAL A 95 -5.21 8.13 8.26
C VAL A 95 -5.44 6.65 8.01
N PHE A 96 -6.68 6.23 7.75
CA PHE A 96 -7.01 4.84 7.42
C PHE A 96 -6.28 4.39 6.16
N SER A 97 -6.37 5.14 5.06
CA SER A 97 -5.72 4.78 3.80
C SER A 97 -4.21 4.58 3.97
N ASN A 98 -3.54 5.48 4.71
CA ASN A 98 -2.11 5.38 4.96
C ASN A 98 -1.77 4.21 5.90
N THR A 99 -2.52 4.04 6.99
CA THR A 99 -2.28 2.93 7.93
C THR A 99 -2.47 1.59 7.24
N GLU A 100 -3.49 1.45 6.39
CA GLU A 100 -3.73 0.26 5.58
C GLU A 100 -2.57 0.01 4.61
N TYR A 101 -2.12 1.04 3.89
CA TYR A 101 -0.91 0.94 3.06
C TYR A 101 0.31 0.42 3.83
N TYR A 102 0.56 0.95 5.03
CA TYR A 102 1.67 0.50 5.87
C TYR A 102 1.52 -0.94 6.35
N LYS A 103 0.32 -1.35 6.79
CA LYS A 103 0.02 -2.74 7.18
C LYS A 103 0.33 -3.70 6.03
N TRP A 104 -0.17 -3.40 4.84
CA TRP A 104 0.11 -4.20 3.64
C TRP A 104 1.58 -4.19 3.25
N LYS A 105 2.24 -3.03 3.28
CA LYS A 105 3.68 -2.91 2.94
C LYS A 105 4.56 -3.72 3.89
N ILE A 106 4.32 -3.63 5.21
CA ILE A 106 5.11 -4.34 6.24
C ILE A 106 4.77 -5.84 6.23
N GLY A 107 3.48 -6.19 6.19
CA GLY A 107 3.02 -7.59 6.21
C GLY A 107 3.52 -8.38 5.02
N LEU A 108 3.55 -7.76 3.84
CA LEU A 108 4.03 -8.42 2.63
C LEU A 108 5.55 -8.40 2.49
N ILE A 109 6.27 -7.44 3.10
CA ILE A 109 7.72 -7.27 2.95
C ILE A 109 8.39 -7.38 4.32
N PRO A 110 8.68 -8.61 4.82
CA PRO A 110 9.18 -8.81 6.17
C PRO A 110 10.55 -8.18 6.42
N ARG A 111 11.41 -8.02 5.39
CA ARG A 111 12.67 -7.28 5.51
C ARG A 111 12.45 -5.81 5.93
N LEU A 112 11.33 -5.20 5.52
CA LEU A 112 10.98 -3.85 5.95
C LEU A 112 10.49 -3.83 7.39
N LYS A 113 9.93 -4.92 7.92
CA LYS A 113 9.58 -5.03 9.34
C LYS A 113 10.81 -4.90 10.23
N ILE A 114 11.90 -5.56 9.84
CA ILE A 114 13.19 -5.50 10.56
C ILE A 114 13.80 -4.10 10.46
N LEU A 115 13.88 -3.52 9.26
CA LEU A 115 14.40 -2.17 9.07
C LEU A 115 13.59 -1.12 9.85
N HIS A 116 12.26 -1.21 9.81
CA HIS A 116 11.39 -0.28 10.54
C HIS A 116 11.46 -0.47 12.05
N PHE A 117 11.66 -1.71 12.53
CA PHE A 117 11.93 -2.00 13.94
C PHE A 117 13.26 -1.36 14.39
N LEU A 118 14.31 -1.46 13.57
CA LEU A 118 15.61 -0.84 13.84
C LEU A 118 15.53 0.70 13.82
N GLU A 119 14.82 1.28 12.85
CA GLU A 119 14.57 2.73 12.80
C GLU A 119 13.85 3.20 14.07
N ASN A 120 12.77 2.51 14.48
CA ASN A 120 12.04 2.86 15.70
C ASN A 120 12.91 2.74 16.96
N LEU A 121 13.77 1.72 17.07
CA LEU A 121 14.73 1.61 18.16
C LEU A 121 15.73 2.77 18.17
N TYR A 122 16.24 3.14 16.99
CA TYR A 122 17.17 4.25 16.83
C TYR A 122 16.55 5.60 17.21
N TYR A 123 15.34 5.90 16.73
CA TYR A 123 14.62 7.13 17.09
C TYR A 123 14.28 7.18 18.58
N LYS A 124 13.88 6.04 19.18
CA LYS A 124 13.61 5.97 20.62
C LYS A 124 14.87 6.23 21.46
N HIS A 125 16.02 5.70 21.02
CA HIS A 125 17.31 5.98 21.64
C HIS A 125 17.72 7.45 21.52
N LEU A 126 17.54 8.06 20.34
CA LEU A 126 17.78 9.49 20.13
C LEU A 126 16.86 10.38 20.98
N SER A 127 15.57 10.05 21.08
CA SER A 127 14.61 10.81 21.89
C SER A 127 14.92 10.73 23.40
N ILE A 128 15.43 9.58 23.86
CA ILE A 128 15.88 9.41 25.25
C ILE A 128 17.13 10.26 25.50
N ASN A 129 18.10 10.26 24.57
CA ASN A 129 19.31 11.07 24.69
C ASN A 129 19.05 12.58 24.64
N SER A 130 18.06 13.04 23.85
CA SER A 130 17.66 14.45 23.87
C SER A 130 16.99 14.84 25.19
N TYR A 131 16.24 13.93 25.83
CA TYR A 131 15.57 14.17 27.12
C TYR A 131 16.56 14.23 28.30
N ILE A 132 17.64 13.44 28.23
CA ILE A 132 18.70 13.42 29.26
C ILE A 132 19.60 14.66 29.16
N LYS A 133 19.80 15.24 27.98
CA LYS A 133 20.59 16.48 27.80
C LYS A 133 19.88 17.77 28.22
N THR A 134 18.57 17.72 28.46
CA THR A 134 17.76 18.88 28.86
C THR A 134 17.38 18.89 30.34
N ARG A 135 17.99 18.02 31.15
CA ARG A 135 17.96 18.08 32.62
C ARG A 135 19.38 18.32 33.14
#